data_AF-W2T2F2-F1
#
_entry.id   AF-W2T2F2-F1
#
_cell.length_a   1.000
_cell.length_b   1.000
_cell.length_c   1.000
_cell.angle_alpha   90.00
_cell.angle_beta   90.00
_cell.angle_gamma   90.00
#
_symmetry.space_group_name_H-M   'P 1'
#
loop_
_entity.id
_entity.type
_entity.pdbx_description
1 polymer ?
#
loop_
_entity_poly.entity_id
_entity_poly.type
_entity_poly.pdbx_seq_one_letter_code
_entity_poly.pdbx_strand_id
1 'polypeptide(L)'
;MLQLLSNVMSEKTFQKGLRNYIKKNAYGVSNTEGLWQSLTEACAEDGVKDWEGNNLDVSVLMKEWSYEMSFPILKISSDKHGIVTYEQESCMNTSTIWKIPVIRGDKKEEKLLWFMGKTSNSPDWTPLITAPGIDNVRASSFIRVEYDDFSWEYLLKKVRESENDYRTKGALLDDALFFAKRGVYPWTRVLDLVRDMRLNLSLIQWTPVFSIMDTLYHNFRYHFEFNLIKEYFVENISKTYLLIQRKSPSWEITALGSQMENHMCRMGYSGCLFIAKNIFTEFATKCAYSRHGTGRCVEVAPDYRRTMYCYGLRQKPDRLELVKTMWKYFAEEATYFNRDGDNLLHAMSCTNNTSILTRYIESALSGDLPESIIKYIGENDVTGSSLFDYFKKNPEKVIWGNVNFDYYVDAMIQDWSNEEQLQKVTQFAYSPQHKLLSEEQKKTWDNAVHKVIKNKQWLTENGDSIVKWIEQHVLG
;
A
#
# COMPACT_ATOMS: atom_id res chain seq x y z
N MET A 1 6.48 17.94 -0.55
CA MET A 1 6.88 19.32 -0.90
C MET A 1 7.37 20.13 0.30
N LEU A 2 6.58 20.41 1.33
CA LEU A 2 7.09 21.19 2.50
C LEU A 2 8.25 20.50 3.23
N GLN A 3 8.25 19.16 3.32
CA GLN A 3 9.40 18.42 3.84
C GLN A 3 10.68 18.64 3.01
N LEU A 4 10.55 18.70 1.67
CA LEU A 4 11.67 19.02 0.77
C LEU A 4 12.24 20.39 1.12
N LEU A 5 11.38 21.41 1.29
CA LEU A 5 11.82 22.74 1.71
C LEU A 5 12.56 22.69 3.04
N SER A 6 11.98 22.05 4.05
CA SER A 6 12.62 21.90 5.38
C SER A 6 13.98 21.19 5.31
N ASN A 7 14.18 20.28 4.35
CA ASN A 7 15.46 19.61 4.15
C ASN A 7 16.49 20.53 3.48
N VAL A 8 16.06 21.39 2.54
CA VAL A 8 16.93 22.37 1.87
C VAL A 8 17.36 23.49 2.81
N MET A 9 16.41 24.10 3.53
CA MET A 9 16.69 25.27 4.37
C MET A 9 17.00 24.97 5.83
N SER A 10 16.96 23.70 6.25
CA SER A 10 16.93 23.23 7.64
C SER A 10 15.59 23.46 8.35
N GLU A 11 15.30 22.59 9.32
CA GLU A 11 14.09 22.68 10.14
C GLU A 11 14.01 24.01 10.92
N LYS A 12 15.16 24.51 11.41
CA LYS A 12 15.21 25.75 12.19
C LYS A 12 14.80 26.96 11.36
N THR A 13 15.35 27.13 10.16
CA THR A 13 15.02 28.24 9.26
C THR A 13 13.59 28.10 8.74
N PHE A 14 13.16 26.88 8.43
CA PHE A 14 11.78 26.61 8.01
C PHE A 14 10.78 27.02 9.10
N GLN A 15 10.98 26.60 10.35
CA GLN A 15 10.14 27.00 11.48
C GLN A 15 10.18 28.51 11.74
N LYS A 16 11.34 29.15 11.59
CA LYS A 16 11.50 30.61 11.70
C LYS A 16 10.64 31.33 10.67
N GLY A 17 10.73 30.96 9.39
CA GLY A 17 9.93 31.55 8.33
C GLY A 17 8.43 31.29 8.50
N LEU A 18 8.02 30.10 8.95
CA LEU A 18 6.62 29.81 9.31
C LEU A 18 6.12 30.68 10.46
N ARG A 19 6.91 30.87 11.52
CA ARG A 19 6.55 31.75 12.64
C ARG A 19 6.39 33.20 12.18
N ASN A 20 7.28 33.68 11.31
CA ASN A 20 7.20 35.02 10.74
C ASN A 20 5.94 35.17 9.87
N TYR A 21 5.66 34.19 9.02
CA TYR A 21 4.45 34.14 8.19
C TYR A 21 3.17 34.19 9.03
N ILE A 22 3.05 33.33 10.05
CA ILE A 22 1.88 33.27 10.93
C ILE A 22 1.69 34.59 11.68
N LYS A 23 2.77 35.19 12.18
CA LYS A 23 2.72 36.50 12.86
C LYS A 23 2.27 37.62 11.93
N LYS A 24 2.80 37.67 10.70
CA LYS A 24 2.46 38.69 9.70
C LYS A 24 0.99 38.61 9.26
N ASN A 25 0.42 37.41 9.22
CA ASN A 25 -0.94 37.15 8.75
C ASN A 25 -1.93 36.87 9.90
N ALA A 26 -1.56 37.17 11.14
CA ALA A 26 -2.41 36.92 12.30
C ALA A 26 -3.74 37.68 12.17
N TYR A 27 -4.85 36.97 12.39
CA TYR A 27 -6.22 37.49 12.27
C TYR A 27 -6.61 37.99 10.87
N GLY A 28 -5.83 37.65 9.84
CA GLY A 28 -6.04 38.05 8.45
C GLY A 28 -6.26 36.88 7.49
N VAL A 29 -6.20 37.18 6.19
CA VAL A 29 -6.23 36.21 5.10
C VAL A 29 -4.80 35.92 4.67
N SER A 30 -4.53 34.68 4.27
CA SER A 30 -3.20 34.19 3.97
C SER A 30 -3.15 33.66 2.53
N ASN A 31 -2.01 33.81 1.84
CA ASN A 31 -1.82 33.35 0.47
C ASN A 31 -0.44 32.71 0.26
N THR A 32 -0.30 32.01 -0.87
CA THR A 32 0.89 31.23 -1.20
C THR A 32 2.12 32.13 -1.40
N GLU A 33 1.96 33.30 -2.01
CA GLU A 33 3.04 34.26 -2.25
C GLU A 33 3.63 34.78 -0.93
N GLY A 34 2.78 35.12 0.04
CA GLY A 34 3.20 35.59 1.35
C GLY A 34 3.95 34.52 2.15
N LEU A 35 3.60 33.25 1.96
CA LEU A 35 4.33 32.13 2.55
C LEU A 35 5.74 32.02 1.95
N TRP A 36 5.85 32.04 0.62
CA TRP A 36 7.14 31.97 -0.07
C TRP A 36 8.03 33.16 0.25
N GLN A 37 7.48 34.37 0.34
CA GLN A 37 8.22 35.55 0.75
C GLN A 37 8.78 35.39 2.17
N SER A 38 7.95 34.98 3.13
CA SER A 38 8.38 34.84 4.52
C SER A 38 9.46 33.77 4.72
N LEU A 39 9.41 32.68 3.93
CA LEU A 39 10.44 31.65 3.92
C LEU A 39 11.72 32.14 3.22
N THR A 40 11.60 32.90 2.13
CA THR A 40 12.75 33.51 1.41
C THR A 40 13.51 34.49 2.30
N GLU A 41 12.81 35.34 3.05
CA GLU A 41 13.42 36.25 4.02
C GLU A 41 14.19 35.47 5.12
N ALA A 42 13.59 34.40 5.66
CA ALA A 42 14.26 33.56 6.64
C ALA A 42 15.52 32.88 6.08
N CYS A 43 15.48 32.42 4.83
CA CYS A 43 16.63 31.87 4.12
C CYS A 43 17.75 32.90 3.96
N ALA A 44 17.42 34.13 3.57
CA ALA A 44 18.39 35.21 3.41
C ALA A 44 19.05 35.57 4.75
N GLU A 45 18.29 35.66 5.84
CA GLU A 45 18.80 35.94 7.18
C GLU A 45 19.72 34.84 7.72
N ASP A 46 19.39 33.57 7.47
CA ASP A 46 20.15 32.42 7.94
C ASP A 46 21.26 31.99 6.95
N GLY A 47 21.39 32.69 5.81
CA GLY A 47 22.43 32.45 4.82
C GLY A 47 22.24 31.18 3.97
N VAL A 48 21.01 30.68 3.83
CA VAL A 48 20.69 29.51 3.01
C VAL A 48 20.88 29.85 1.53
N LYS A 49 21.67 29.04 0.82
CA LYS A 49 22.03 29.26 -0.58
C LYS A 49 21.26 28.39 -1.55
N ASP A 50 21.03 28.90 -2.75
CA ASP A 50 20.49 28.15 -3.88
C ASP A 50 21.60 27.45 -4.70
N TRP A 51 21.20 26.89 -5.84
CA TRP A 51 22.06 26.19 -6.80
C TRP A 51 23.10 27.11 -7.48
N GLU A 52 22.96 28.44 -7.41
CA GLU A 52 23.91 29.43 -7.95
C GLU A 52 24.81 30.04 -6.86
N GLY A 53 24.60 29.69 -5.58
CA GLY A 53 25.27 30.30 -4.44
C GLY A 53 24.67 31.65 -4.00
N ASN A 54 23.54 32.03 -4.58
CA ASN A 54 22.75 33.20 -4.18
C ASN A 54 21.85 32.84 -2.98
N ASN A 55 21.24 33.84 -2.34
CA ASN A 55 20.27 33.56 -1.28
C ASN A 55 19.06 32.84 -1.87
N LEU A 56 18.63 31.73 -1.24
CA LEU A 56 17.55 30.90 -1.76
C LEU A 56 16.22 31.67 -1.85
N ASP A 57 15.75 31.86 -3.08
CA ASP A 57 14.38 32.28 -3.36
C ASP A 57 13.44 31.08 -3.39
N VAL A 58 12.62 30.97 -2.34
CA VAL A 58 11.68 29.85 -2.16
C VAL A 58 10.57 29.88 -3.21
N SER A 59 10.18 31.07 -3.69
CA SER A 59 9.14 31.18 -4.73
C SER A 59 9.64 30.62 -6.06
N VAL A 60 10.90 30.86 -6.40
CA VAL A 60 11.53 30.35 -7.63
C VAL A 60 11.77 28.84 -7.55
N LEU A 61 12.16 28.33 -6.38
CA LEU A 61 12.27 26.89 -6.15
C LEU A 61 10.90 26.23 -6.28
N MET A 62 9.88 26.75 -5.60
CA MET A 62 8.57 26.09 -5.46
C MET A 62 7.61 26.26 -6.63
N LYS A 63 7.96 27.08 -7.62
CA LYS A 63 7.10 27.36 -8.78
C LYS A 63 6.62 26.07 -9.45
N GLU A 64 7.53 25.27 -10.00
CA GLU A 64 7.15 24.04 -10.71
C GLU A 64 6.57 22.98 -9.78
N TRP A 65 6.93 22.97 -8.49
CA TRP A 65 6.34 22.04 -7.52
C TRP A 65 4.89 22.37 -7.18
N SER A 66 4.50 23.66 -7.19
CA SER A 66 3.18 24.10 -6.74
C SER A 66 2.14 24.22 -7.86
N TYR A 67 2.56 24.47 -9.10
CA TYR A 67 1.65 24.67 -10.23
C TYR A 67 1.43 23.42 -11.09
N GLU A 68 2.32 22.44 -11.02
CA GLU A 68 2.30 21.28 -11.91
C GLU A 68 1.63 20.08 -11.23
N MET A 69 0.72 19.41 -11.96
CA MET A 69 0.03 18.23 -11.44
C MET A 69 0.93 16.97 -11.40
N SER A 70 2.12 17.03 -11.99
CA SER A 70 3.07 15.91 -12.06
C SER A 70 4.19 16.04 -11.02
N PHE A 71 4.99 15.00 -10.86
CA PHE A 71 6.24 15.01 -10.12
C PHE A 71 7.38 14.46 -10.97
N PRO A 72 8.66 14.81 -10.67
CA PRO A 72 9.79 14.31 -11.43
C PRO A 72 10.20 12.89 -11.00
N ILE A 73 10.58 12.10 -12.01
CA ILE A 73 11.36 10.89 -11.89
C ILE A 73 12.82 11.27 -12.20
N LEU A 74 13.73 10.96 -11.29
CA LEU A 74 15.16 11.12 -11.50
C LEU A 74 15.76 9.77 -11.90
N LYS A 75 16.13 9.64 -13.17
CA LYS A 75 16.83 8.47 -13.73
C LYS A 75 18.32 8.61 -13.50
N ILE A 76 18.94 7.52 -13.10
CA ILE A 76 20.35 7.42 -12.75
C ILE A 76 20.94 6.28 -13.57
N SER A 77 22.00 6.59 -14.32
CA SER A 77 22.71 5.62 -15.13
C SER A 77 24.21 5.76 -14.95
N SER A 78 24.93 4.65 -14.96
CA SER A 78 26.39 4.66 -14.80
C SER A 78 27.06 4.03 -16.02
N ASP A 79 28.10 4.67 -16.54
CA ASP A 79 28.87 4.10 -17.64
C ASP A 79 29.91 3.05 -17.14
N LYS A 80 30.57 2.37 -18.08
CA LYS A 80 31.62 1.39 -17.81
C LYS A 80 32.84 1.94 -17.06
N HIS A 81 32.99 3.26 -17.00
CA HIS A 81 34.05 3.96 -16.28
C HIS A 81 33.60 4.43 -14.90
N GLY A 82 32.36 4.15 -14.50
CA GLY A 82 31.79 4.55 -13.22
C GLY A 82 31.31 6.00 -13.17
N ILE A 83 31.18 6.66 -14.33
CA ILE A 83 30.64 8.02 -14.42
C ILE A 83 29.12 7.94 -14.32
N VAL A 84 28.57 8.60 -13.30
CA VAL A 84 27.12 8.67 -13.08
C VAL A 84 26.53 9.82 -13.89
N THR A 85 25.49 9.51 -14.63
CA THR A 85 24.66 10.42 -15.42
C THR A 85 23.24 10.41 -14.89
N TYR A 86 22.52 11.45 -15.20
CA TYR A 86 21.18 11.68 -14.66
C TYR A 86 20.28 12.30 -15.71
N GLU A 87 19.02 11.94 -15.66
CA GLU A 87 17.95 12.52 -16.46
C GLU A 87 16.73 12.73 -15.57
N GLN A 88 16.04 13.86 -15.70
CA GLN A 88 14.72 14.05 -15.11
C GLN A 88 13.62 13.97 -16.15
N GLU A 89 12.52 13.32 -15.79
CA GLU A 89 11.30 13.31 -16.59
C GLU A 89 10.06 13.50 -15.72
N SER A 90 9.01 14.03 -16.33
CA SER A 90 7.70 14.12 -15.69
C SER A 90 7.05 12.73 -15.63
N CYS A 91 6.58 12.31 -14.45
CA CYS A 91 5.82 11.07 -14.32
C CYS A 91 4.56 11.00 -15.22
N MET A 92 3.92 12.14 -15.48
CA MET A 92 2.76 12.25 -16.39
C MET A 92 3.13 12.67 -17.83
N ASN A 93 4.40 12.52 -18.23
CA ASN A 93 4.89 12.84 -19.59
C ASN A 93 4.67 14.30 -20.04
N THR A 94 4.69 15.26 -19.11
CA THR A 94 4.74 16.70 -19.42
C THR A 94 6.17 17.14 -19.77
N SER A 95 6.33 18.33 -20.37
CA SER A 95 7.65 18.91 -20.68
C SER A 95 8.27 19.70 -19.53
N THR A 96 7.67 19.62 -18.33
CA THR A 96 8.09 20.37 -17.15
C THR A 96 9.46 19.90 -16.65
N ILE A 97 10.28 20.85 -16.22
CA ILE A 97 11.60 20.62 -15.63
C ILE A 97 11.60 21.25 -14.24
N TRP A 98 11.96 20.48 -13.23
CA TRP A 98 12.04 20.92 -11.84
C TRP A 98 13.47 21.29 -11.48
N LYS A 99 13.59 22.16 -10.48
CA LYS A 99 14.84 22.39 -9.74
C LYS A 99 14.83 21.41 -8.58
N ILE A 100 15.59 20.32 -8.71
CA ILE A 100 15.48 19.18 -7.80
C ILE A 100 16.67 19.18 -6.84
N PRO A 101 16.47 19.52 -5.55
CA PRO A 101 17.46 19.25 -4.52
C PRO A 101 17.48 17.76 -4.24
N VAL A 102 18.63 17.12 -4.10
CA VAL A 102 18.72 15.71 -3.73
C VAL A 102 19.85 15.53 -2.74
N ILE A 103 19.53 14.94 -1.59
CA ILE A 103 20.57 14.49 -0.66
C ILE A 103 21.06 13.13 -1.13
N ARG A 104 22.33 13.06 -1.50
CA ARG A 104 23.02 11.86 -1.96
C ARG A 104 24.07 11.44 -0.95
N GLY A 105 24.19 10.15 -0.67
CA GLY A 105 25.25 9.60 0.17
C GLY A 105 24.87 8.33 0.92
N ASP A 106 25.75 7.91 1.81
CA ASP A 106 25.42 7.03 2.93
C ASP A 106 25.69 7.83 4.22
N LYS A 107 24.94 7.61 5.32
CA LYS A 107 24.92 8.45 6.55
C LYS A 107 26.27 9.01 7.08
N LYS A 108 27.41 8.48 6.65
CA LYS A 108 28.76 8.96 6.94
C LYS A 108 29.10 10.24 6.16
N GLU A 109 28.74 10.29 4.88
CA GLU A 109 28.98 11.43 3.98
C GLU A 109 27.74 11.66 3.10
N GLU A 110 26.99 12.71 3.43
CA GLU A 110 25.83 13.15 2.66
C GLU A 110 26.08 14.54 2.05
N LYS A 111 25.67 14.73 0.81
CA LYS A 111 25.79 15.99 0.08
C LYS A 111 24.47 16.36 -0.56
N LEU A 112 24.08 17.62 -0.43
CA LEU A 112 22.99 18.20 -1.20
C LEU A 112 23.49 18.51 -2.61
N LEU A 113 22.84 17.91 -3.60
CA LEU A 113 23.06 18.15 -5.02
C LEU A 113 21.84 18.85 -5.60
N TRP A 114 22.08 19.69 -6.61
CA TRP A 114 21.02 20.35 -7.36
C TRP A 114 21.00 19.80 -8.77
N PHE A 115 19.83 19.37 -9.22
CA PHE A 115 19.59 18.92 -10.58
C PHE A 115 18.72 19.94 -11.31
N MET A 116 19.35 20.59 -12.29
CA MET A 116 18.82 21.70 -13.08
C MET A 116 18.84 21.30 -14.55
N GLY A 117 17.72 21.46 -15.25
CA GLY A 117 17.60 21.02 -16.65
C GLY A 117 17.30 19.53 -16.81
N LYS A 118 17.10 19.09 -18.06
CA LYS A 118 16.59 17.75 -18.36
C LYS A 118 17.63 16.63 -18.16
N THR A 119 18.88 16.84 -18.55
CA THR A 119 19.93 15.80 -18.62
C THR A 119 21.26 16.31 -18.10
N SER A 120 22.14 15.40 -17.64
CA SER A 120 23.47 15.69 -17.06
C SER A 120 24.44 16.52 -17.91
N ASN A 121 24.10 16.77 -19.17
CA ASN A 121 24.83 17.63 -20.08
C ASN A 121 24.38 19.11 -20.06
N SER A 122 23.46 19.51 -19.17
CA SER A 122 23.14 20.93 -19.00
C SER A 122 24.36 21.64 -18.38
N PRO A 123 24.64 22.92 -18.70
CA PRO A 123 25.70 23.68 -18.04
C PRO A 123 25.53 23.81 -16.52
N ASP A 124 24.32 23.54 -16.00
CA ASP A 124 23.91 23.75 -14.62
C ASP A 124 24.14 22.54 -13.69
N TRP A 125 24.97 21.56 -14.10
CA TRP A 125 25.16 20.31 -13.37
C TRP A 125 26.35 20.35 -12.41
N THR A 126 26.07 20.22 -11.12
CA THR A 126 27.06 19.95 -10.06
C THR A 126 27.85 18.65 -10.34
N PRO A 127 29.09 18.50 -9.82
CA PRO A 127 30.28 17.96 -10.50
C PRO A 127 30.19 16.53 -11.04
N LEU A 128 31.11 16.16 -11.94
CA LEU A 128 31.31 14.79 -12.42
C LEU A 128 31.37 13.80 -11.24
N ILE A 129 30.36 12.93 -11.12
CA ILE A 129 30.30 11.97 -10.03
C ILE A 129 30.86 10.63 -10.50
N THR A 130 31.94 10.20 -9.86
CA THR A 130 32.81 9.09 -10.32
C THR A 130 32.57 7.76 -9.60
N ALA A 131 31.54 7.68 -8.77
CA ALA A 131 31.10 6.43 -8.13
C ALA A 131 29.60 6.49 -7.89
N PRO A 132 28.82 5.41 -8.06
CA PRO A 132 27.40 5.39 -7.71
C PRO A 132 27.18 5.57 -6.19
N GLY A 133 25.97 5.93 -5.76
CA GLY A 133 25.63 6.20 -4.37
C GLY A 133 24.13 5.99 -4.15
N ILE A 134 23.64 6.20 -2.93
CA ILE A 134 22.20 6.25 -2.70
C ILE A 134 21.75 7.69 -2.90
N ASP A 135 20.91 7.91 -3.89
CA ASP A 135 20.28 9.18 -4.17
C ASP A 135 18.94 9.28 -3.45
N ASN A 136 18.54 10.51 -3.14
CA ASN A 136 17.32 10.85 -2.40
C ASN A 136 17.21 10.17 -1.02
N VAL A 137 18.32 10.17 -0.27
CA VAL A 137 18.40 9.61 1.08
C VAL A 137 17.26 10.13 1.95
N ARG A 138 16.57 9.22 2.63
CA ARG A 138 15.40 9.45 3.50
C ARG A 138 14.20 10.10 2.80
N ALA A 139 14.07 9.92 1.48
CA ALA A 139 13.09 10.62 0.65
C ALA A 139 13.17 12.15 0.88
N SER A 140 14.41 12.67 0.88
CA SER A 140 14.69 14.09 1.14
C SER A 140 13.95 15.03 0.19
N SER A 141 13.62 14.55 -1.01
CA SER A 141 12.84 15.25 -2.01
C SER A 141 11.66 14.44 -2.49
N PHE A 142 10.64 15.16 -2.98
CA PHE A 142 9.38 14.59 -3.44
C PHE A 142 9.51 14.06 -4.87
N ILE A 143 10.39 13.08 -5.06
CA ILE A 143 10.72 12.48 -6.34
C ILE A 143 10.70 10.96 -6.24
N ARG A 144 10.68 10.29 -7.39
CA ARG A 144 11.01 8.86 -7.52
C ARG A 144 12.38 8.72 -8.16
N VAL A 145 13.17 7.75 -7.74
CA VAL A 145 14.52 7.51 -8.28
C VAL A 145 14.56 6.20 -9.03
N GLU A 146 14.88 6.27 -10.32
CA GLU A 146 15.08 5.12 -11.20
C GLU A 146 16.57 4.88 -11.39
N TYR A 147 17.02 3.64 -11.27
CA TYR A 147 18.40 3.21 -11.46
C TYR A 147 18.44 2.20 -12.61
N ASP A 148 19.40 2.37 -13.51
CA ASP A 148 19.74 1.35 -14.51
C ASP A 148 20.34 0.08 -13.87
N ASP A 149 20.57 -0.94 -14.69
CA ASP A 149 21.05 -2.25 -14.21
C ASP A 149 22.40 -2.14 -13.48
N PHE A 150 23.34 -1.34 -14.00
CA PHE A 150 24.67 -1.16 -13.41
C PHE A 150 24.59 -0.43 -12.05
N SER A 151 23.84 0.66 -11.98
CA SER A 151 23.70 1.44 -10.74
C SER A 151 22.87 0.69 -9.71
N TRP A 152 21.94 -0.16 -10.15
CA TRP A 152 21.14 -1.02 -9.28
C TRP A 152 21.98 -2.04 -8.51
N GLU A 153 22.92 -2.73 -9.15
CA GLU A 153 23.79 -3.69 -8.47
C GLU A 153 24.62 -3.00 -7.37
N TYR A 154 25.11 -1.80 -7.64
CA TYR A 154 25.81 -1.00 -6.64
C TYR A 154 24.88 -0.60 -5.47
N LEU A 155 23.66 -0.14 -5.79
CA LEU A 155 22.64 0.21 -4.80
C LEU A 155 22.37 -0.96 -3.85
N LEU A 156 22.16 -2.17 -4.39
CA LEU A 156 21.92 -3.37 -3.58
C LEU A 156 23.06 -3.63 -2.59
N LYS A 157 24.31 -3.51 -3.03
CA LYS A 157 25.48 -3.66 -2.15
C LYS A 157 25.46 -2.63 -1.01
N LYS A 158 25.15 -1.37 -1.32
CA LYS A 158 25.09 -0.29 -0.31
C LYS A 158 23.94 -0.44 0.68
N VAL A 159 22.78 -0.89 0.21
CA VAL A 159 21.62 -1.16 1.08
C VAL A 159 21.93 -2.24 2.11
N ARG A 160 22.72 -3.27 1.75
CA ARG A 160 23.17 -4.31 2.68
C ARG A 160 24.10 -3.77 3.77
N GLU A 161 24.97 -2.82 3.43
CA GLU A 161 25.94 -2.20 4.35
C GLU A 161 25.29 -1.16 5.29
N SER A 162 24.17 -0.54 4.90
CA SER A 162 23.49 0.48 5.69
C SER A 162 22.60 -0.13 6.78
N GLU A 163 23.11 -0.29 8.00
CA GLU A 163 22.37 -1.05 9.04
C GLU A 163 21.15 -0.31 9.62
N ASN A 164 21.08 1.03 9.60
CA ASN A 164 20.11 1.78 10.41
C ASN A 164 19.37 2.93 9.71
N ASP A 165 19.27 2.94 8.38
CA ASP A 165 18.46 3.95 7.66
C ASP A 165 17.13 3.40 7.14
N TYR A 166 16.14 3.35 8.04
CA TYR A 166 14.84 2.75 7.75
C TYR A 166 14.04 3.55 6.70
N ARG A 167 14.15 4.88 6.70
CA ARG A 167 13.40 5.73 5.76
C ARG A 167 13.93 5.59 4.34
N THR A 168 15.26 5.62 4.16
CA THR A 168 15.89 5.39 2.86
C THR A 168 15.52 4.02 2.32
N LYS A 169 15.61 2.99 3.15
CA LYS A 169 15.22 1.61 2.81
C LYS A 169 13.75 1.49 2.39
N GLY A 170 12.84 2.08 3.15
CA GLY A 170 11.42 2.12 2.81
C GLY A 170 11.17 2.85 1.48
N ALA A 171 11.83 3.99 1.26
CA ALA A 171 11.69 4.76 0.01
C ALA A 171 12.21 3.98 -1.22
N LEU A 172 13.36 3.30 -1.10
CA LEU A 172 13.91 2.48 -2.19
C LEU A 172 12.98 1.31 -2.57
N LEU A 173 12.37 0.65 -1.57
CA LEU A 173 11.37 -0.40 -1.83
C LEU A 173 10.10 0.17 -2.48
N ASP A 174 9.63 1.32 -2.01
CA ASP A 174 8.44 1.98 -2.56
C ASP A 174 8.67 2.45 -4.01
N ASP A 175 9.84 2.99 -4.32
CA ASP A 175 10.25 3.35 -5.68
C ASP A 175 10.34 2.11 -6.58
N ALA A 176 11.01 1.05 -6.12
CA ALA A 176 11.12 -0.20 -6.86
C ALA A 176 9.74 -0.81 -7.17
N LEU A 177 8.83 -0.81 -6.19
CA LEU A 177 7.46 -1.27 -6.35
C LEU A 177 6.68 -0.40 -7.35
N PHE A 178 6.85 0.92 -7.30
CA PHE A 178 6.24 1.85 -8.24
C PHE A 178 6.66 1.55 -9.69
N PHE A 179 7.95 1.37 -9.95
CA PHE A 179 8.46 1.06 -11.29
C PHE A 179 8.07 -0.34 -11.75
N ALA A 180 8.04 -1.33 -10.85
CA ALA A 180 7.58 -2.69 -11.19
C ALA A 180 6.10 -2.73 -11.57
N LYS A 181 5.24 -2.00 -10.85
CA LYS A 181 3.81 -1.86 -11.20
C LYS A 181 3.57 -1.17 -12.54
N ARG A 182 4.55 -0.42 -13.06
CA ARG A 182 4.52 0.23 -14.38
C ARG A 182 5.21 -0.58 -15.48
N GLY A 183 5.75 -1.76 -15.17
CA GLY A 183 6.51 -2.58 -16.14
C GLY A 183 7.89 -2.02 -16.49
N VAL A 184 8.39 -1.01 -15.76
CA VAL A 184 9.74 -0.46 -15.96
C VAL A 184 10.78 -1.38 -15.33
N TYR A 185 10.50 -1.91 -14.14
CA TYR A 185 11.33 -2.92 -13.49
C TYR A 185 10.70 -4.31 -13.58
N PRO A 186 11.51 -5.37 -13.76
CA PRO A 186 11.01 -6.72 -13.56
C PRO A 186 10.71 -6.93 -12.07
N TRP A 187 9.69 -7.74 -11.75
CA TRP A 187 9.33 -8.01 -10.34
C TRP A 187 10.44 -8.69 -9.55
N THR A 188 11.31 -9.46 -10.21
CA THR A 188 12.51 -10.06 -9.59
C THR A 188 13.39 -9.01 -8.92
N ARG A 189 13.48 -7.80 -9.49
CA ARG A 189 14.22 -6.67 -8.91
C ARG A 189 13.67 -6.24 -7.56
N VAL A 190 12.33 -6.23 -7.42
CA VAL A 190 11.66 -5.92 -6.15
C VAL A 190 11.93 -7.02 -5.12
N LEU A 191 11.89 -8.28 -5.54
CA LEU A 191 12.14 -9.43 -4.68
C LEU A 191 13.60 -9.49 -4.19
N ASP A 192 14.56 -9.14 -5.05
CA ASP A 192 15.98 -9.01 -4.67
C ASP A 192 16.17 -7.97 -3.56
N LEU A 193 15.49 -6.82 -3.65
CA LEU A 193 15.53 -5.81 -2.58
C LEU A 193 14.94 -6.34 -1.28
N VAL A 194 13.76 -6.98 -1.31
CA VAL A 194 13.13 -7.51 -0.09
C VAL A 194 14.03 -8.55 0.58
N ARG A 195 14.69 -9.42 -0.20
CA ARG A 195 15.64 -10.42 0.29
C ARG A 195 16.88 -9.78 0.92
N ASP A 196 17.48 -8.83 0.21
CA ASP A 196 18.78 -8.26 0.57
C ASP A 196 18.69 -7.19 1.66
N MET A 197 17.53 -6.57 1.80
CA MET A 197 17.28 -5.56 2.80
C MET A 197 16.99 -6.23 4.14
N ARG A 198 17.91 -6.07 5.11
CA ARG A 198 17.58 -6.37 6.52
C ARG A 198 16.43 -5.47 6.98
N LEU A 199 15.23 -6.03 7.09
CA LEU A 199 14.02 -5.36 7.54
C LEU A 199 13.95 -5.38 9.08
N ASN A 200 14.02 -4.20 9.70
CA ASN A 200 13.89 -4.05 11.14
C ASN A 200 12.41 -3.87 11.55
N LEU A 201 12.14 -3.76 12.86
CA LEU A 201 10.81 -3.43 13.37
C LEU A 201 10.47 -1.95 13.14
N SER A 202 10.37 -1.53 11.88
CA SER A 202 9.95 -0.17 11.49
C SER A 202 8.84 -0.22 10.46
N LEU A 203 7.75 0.49 10.75
CA LEU A 203 6.56 0.48 9.91
C LEU A 203 6.86 0.99 8.50
N ILE A 204 7.73 2.02 8.36
CA ILE A 204 8.04 2.61 7.05
C ILE A 204 8.74 1.62 6.10
N GLN A 205 9.52 0.67 6.62
CA GLN A 205 10.16 -0.36 5.80
C GLN A 205 9.18 -1.45 5.38
N TRP A 206 8.26 -1.80 6.26
CA TRP A 206 7.31 -2.89 6.04
C TRP A 206 6.10 -2.48 5.21
N THR A 207 5.71 -1.20 5.19
CA THR A 207 4.57 -0.74 4.39
C THR A 207 4.68 -1.12 2.90
N PRO A 208 5.81 -0.87 2.20
CA PRO A 208 5.99 -1.36 0.83
C PRO A 208 5.96 -2.89 0.73
N VAL A 209 6.52 -3.60 1.72
CA VAL A 209 6.53 -5.07 1.77
C VAL A 209 5.11 -5.62 1.87
N PHE A 210 4.24 -5.04 2.68
CA PHE A 210 2.82 -5.41 2.71
C PHE A 210 2.14 -5.17 1.36
N SER A 211 2.45 -4.06 0.67
CA SER A 211 1.90 -3.85 -0.68
C SER A 211 2.40 -4.87 -1.71
N ILE A 212 3.65 -5.34 -1.58
CA ILE A 212 4.18 -6.46 -2.38
C ILE A 212 3.41 -7.74 -2.05
N MET A 213 3.23 -8.06 -0.77
CA MET A 213 2.45 -9.21 -0.32
C MET A 213 1.01 -9.17 -0.83
N ASP A 214 0.33 -8.04 -0.72
CA ASP A 214 -1.02 -7.82 -1.25
C ASP A 214 -1.05 -8.03 -2.76
N THR A 215 -0.10 -7.45 -3.50
CA THR A 215 -0.07 -7.58 -4.97
C THR A 215 0.09 -9.05 -5.37
N LEU A 216 1.03 -9.78 -4.77
CA LEU A 216 1.22 -11.19 -5.09
C LEU A 216 0.05 -12.05 -4.59
N TYR A 217 -0.52 -11.75 -3.42
CA TYR A 217 -1.71 -12.43 -2.91
C TYR A 217 -2.86 -12.33 -3.89
N HIS A 218 -3.24 -11.10 -4.27
CA HIS A 218 -4.41 -10.84 -5.10
C HIS A 218 -4.24 -11.37 -6.53
N ASN A 219 -3.03 -11.37 -7.09
CA ASN A 219 -2.83 -11.93 -8.43
C ASN A 219 -2.78 -13.45 -8.42
N PHE A 220 -2.11 -14.09 -7.44
CA PHE A 220 -1.91 -15.55 -7.44
C PHE A 220 -3.02 -16.34 -6.74
N ARG A 221 -3.94 -15.72 -5.97
CA ARG A 221 -4.90 -16.40 -5.07
C ARG A 221 -5.59 -17.65 -5.62
N TYR A 222 -5.95 -17.65 -6.91
CA TYR A 222 -6.67 -18.74 -7.59
C TYR A 222 -5.82 -19.48 -8.63
N HIS A 223 -4.51 -19.54 -8.40
CA HIS A 223 -3.53 -20.25 -9.23
C HIS A 223 -2.83 -21.35 -8.43
N PHE A 224 -2.26 -22.33 -9.14
CA PHE A 224 -1.60 -23.48 -8.52
C PHE A 224 -0.39 -23.07 -7.68
N GLU A 225 0.35 -22.07 -8.17
CA GLU A 225 1.58 -21.53 -7.59
C GLU A 225 1.34 -20.74 -6.30
N PHE A 226 0.07 -20.46 -5.95
CA PHE A 226 -0.26 -19.64 -4.78
C PHE A 226 0.30 -20.19 -3.46
N ASN A 227 0.39 -21.52 -3.33
CA ASN A 227 0.98 -22.13 -2.15
C ASN A 227 2.47 -21.78 -2.01
N LEU A 228 3.23 -21.81 -3.11
CA LEU A 228 4.63 -21.40 -3.14
C LEU A 228 4.79 -19.93 -2.72
N ILE A 229 3.90 -19.05 -3.20
CA ILE A 229 3.89 -17.62 -2.83
C ILE A 229 3.66 -17.44 -1.32
N LYS A 230 2.71 -18.19 -0.73
CA LYS A 230 2.45 -18.15 0.72
C LYS A 230 3.65 -18.63 1.52
N GLU A 231 4.25 -19.76 1.12
CA GLU A 231 5.41 -20.35 1.79
C GLU A 231 6.60 -19.38 1.81
N TYR A 232 6.93 -18.78 0.65
CA TYR A 232 7.96 -17.74 0.53
C TYR A 232 7.78 -16.62 1.57
N PHE A 233 6.59 -16.03 1.66
CA PHE A 233 6.36 -14.95 2.61
C PHE A 233 6.40 -15.42 4.06
N VAL A 234 5.84 -16.59 4.37
CA VAL A 234 5.87 -17.13 5.73
C VAL A 234 7.31 -17.35 6.19
N GLU A 235 8.16 -17.93 5.36
CA GLU A 235 9.56 -18.17 5.70
C GLU A 235 10.34 -16.88 5.92
N ASN A 236 10.19 -15.89 5.03
CA ASN A 236 10.92 -14.63 5.11
C ASN A 236 10.48 -13.73 6.26
N ILE A 237 9.19 -13.80 6.65
CA ILE A 237 8.60 -12.85 7.59
C ILE A 237 8.48 -13.43 9.01
N SER A 238 8.36 -14.75 9.15
CA SER A 238 8.12 -15.43 10.43
C SER A 238 9.09 -15.00 11.53
N LYS A 239 10.40 -14.90 11.23
CA LYS A 239 11.42 -14.48 12.21
C LYS A 239 11.11 -13.10 12.79
N THR A 240 10.81 -12.12 11.95
CA THR A 240 10.47 -10.76 12.40
C THR A 240 9.10 -10.71 13.08
N TYR A 241 8.13 -11.48 12.59
CA TYR A 241 6.81 -11.60 13.22
C TYR A 241 6.88 -12.11 14.67
N LEU A 242 7.76 -13.08 14.95
CA LEU A 242 7.95 -13.63 16.30
C LEU A 242 8.59 -12.65 17.29
N LEU A 243 9.24 -11.58 16.81
CA LEU A 243 9.80 -10.52 17.67
C LEU A 243 8.74 -9.51 18.13
N ILE A 244 7.56 -9.50 17.52
CA ILE A 244 6.51 -8.52 17.82
C ILE A 244 5.87 -8.81 19.16
N GLN A 245 5.88 -7.79 20.02
CA GLN A 245 5.15 -7.78 21.27
C GLN A 245 3.76 -7.14 21.05
N ARG A 246 2.69 -7.92 21.18
CA ARG A 246 1.30 -7.43 21.03
C ARG A 246 0.92 -6.37 22.05
N LYS A 247 1.56 -6.39 23.23
CA LYS A 247 1.47 -5.34 24.24
C LYS A 247 2.75 -4.51 24.18
N SER A 248 2.73 -3.46 23.35
CA SER A 248 3.83 -2.50 23.20
C SER A 248 3.34 -1.10 23.55
N PRO A 249 4.13 -0.28 24.26
CA PRO A 249 3.82 1.14 24.46
C PRO A 249 4.06 1.98 23.18
N SER A 250 4.77 1.44 22.18
CA SER A 250 5.02 2.12 20.91
C SER A 250 3.88 1.86 19.93
N TRP A 251 3.17 2.93 19.54
CA TRP A 251 2.10 2.87 18.55
C TRP A 251 2.60 2.31 17.20
N GLU A 252 3.85 2.60 16.81
CA GLU A 252 4.43 2.13 15.55
C GLU A 252 4.59 0.60 15.58
N ILE A 253 5.09 0.05 16.69
CA ILE A 253 5.26 -1.40 16.87
C ILE A 253 3.90 -2.10 16.93
N THR A 254 2.91 -1.51 17.58
CA THR A 254 1.53 -2.04 17.60
C THR A 254 0.92 -2.05 16.20
N ALA A 255 1.07 -0.96 15.44
CA ALA A 255 0.58 -0.86 14.07
C ALA A 255 1.27 -1.87 13.16
N LEU A 256 2.61 -1.91 13.16
CA LEU A 256 3.40 -2.91 12.42
C LEU A 256 2.96 -4.33 12.78
N GLY A 257 2.85 -4.60 14.08
CA GLY A 257 2.48 -5.90 14.60
C GLY A 257 1.11 -6.38 14.14
N SER A 258 0.12 -5.48 14.13
CA SER A 258 -1.22 -5.78 13.64
C SER A 258 -1.25 -6.09 12.14
N GLN A 259 -0.48 -5.36 11.34
CA GLN A 259 -0.36 -5.56 9.90
C GLN A 259 0.35 -6.88 9.59
N MET A 260 1.47 -7.17 10.27
CA MET A 260 2.17 -8.45 10.13
C MET A 260 1.26 -9.61 10.54
N GLU A 261 0.51 -9.51 11.64
CA GLU A 261 -0.43 -10.56 12.04
C GLU A 261 -1.51 -10.79 10.99
N ASN A 262 -2.10 -9.72 10.44
CA ASN A 262 -3.10 -9.84 9.38
C ASN A 262 -2.55 -10.62 8.17
N HIS A 263 -1.38 -10.21 7.69
CA HIS A 263 -0.73 -10.83 6.53
C HIS A 263 -0.33 -12.29 6.81
N MET A 264 0.30 -12.57 7.96
CA MET A 264 0.74 -13.93 8.30
C MET A 264 -0.44 -14.89 8.46
N CYS A 265 -1.52 -14.45 9.10
CA CYS A 265 -2.74 -15.26 9.20
C CYS A 265 -3.40 -15.46 7.83
N ARG A 266 -3.40 -14.44 6.96
CA ARG A 266 -3.92 -14.54 5.59
C ARG A 266 -3.12 -15.51 4.72
N MET A 267 -1.80 -15.57 4.92
CA MET A 267 -0.91 -16.54 4.27
C MET A 267 -1.02 -17.95 4.88
N GLY A 268 -1.83 -18.15 5.92
CA GLY A 268 -2.05 -19.47 6.53
C GLY A 268 -0.94 -19.90 7.49
N TYR A 269 -0.12 -18.97 8.00
CA TYR A 269 0.91 -19.30 8.98
C TYR A 269 0.30 -19.90 10.26
N SER A 270 0.64 -21.15 10.55
CA SER A 270 0.07 -21.92 11.67
C SER A 270 0.24 -21.22 13.02
N GLY A 271 1.40 -20.59 13.25
CA GLY A 271 1.66 -19.82 14.46
C GLY A 271 0.72 -18.62 14.62
N CYS A 272 0.44 -17.89 13.53
CA CYS A 272 -0.52 -16.79 13.55
C CYS A 272 -1.95 -17.30 13.82
N LEU A 273 -2.37 -18.32 13.07
CA LEU A 273 -3.71 -18.90 13.20
C LEU A 273 -3.96 -19.44 14.61
N PHE A 274 -2.98 -20.11 15.21
CA PHE A 274 -3.05 -20.59 16.59
C PHE A 274 -3.26 -19.44 17.58
N ILE A 275 -2.51 -18.35 17.42
CA ILE A 275 -2.64 -17.20 18.31
C ILE A 275 -3.99 -16.50 18.13
N ALA A 276 -4.41 -16.22 16.89
CA ALA A 276 -5.71 -15.62 16.61
C ALA A 276 -6.86 -16.45 17.22
N LYS A 277 -6.80 -17.79 17.10
CA LYS A 277 -7.75 -18.72 17.71
C LYS A 277 -7.79 -18.62 19.23
N ASN A 278 -6.63 -18.56 19.89
CA ASN A 278 -6.57 -18.52 21.35
C ASN A 278 -7.12 -17.21 21.90
N ILE A 279 -6.70 -16.07 21.33
CA ILE A 279 -7.20 -14.75 21.74
C ILE A 279 -8.71 -14.65 21.47
N PHE A 280 -9.18 -15.13 20.31
CA PHE A 280 -10.61 -15.17 20.01
C PHE A 280 -11.39 -16.10 20.95
N THR A 281 -10.81 -17.22 21.39
CA THR A 281 -11.46 -18.14 22.33
C THR A 281 -11.62 -17.50 23.71
N GLU A 282 -10.59 -16.78 24.18
CA GLU A 282 -10.67 -15.99 25.40
C GLU A 282 -11.72 -14.89 25.27
N PHE A 283 -11.73 -14.18 24.13
CA PHE A 283 -12.74 -13.19 23.80
C PHE A 283 -14.13 -13.78 23.85
N ALA A 284 -14.40 -14.85 23.12
CA ALA A 284 -15.72 -15.46 23.07
C ALA A 284 -16.21 -15.90 24.47
N THR A 285 -15.30 -16.39 25.31
CA THR A 285 -15.61 -16.81 26.68
C THR A 285 -16.02 -15.63 27.56
N LYS A 286 -15.22 -14.55 27.56
CA LYS A 286 -15.50 -13.34 28.36
C LYS A 286 -16.67 -12.53 27.83
N CYS A 287 -16.91 -12.56 26.51
CA CYS A 287 -17.99 -11.83 25.85
C CYS A 287 -19.33 -12.60 25.86
N ALA A 288 -19.37 -13.85 26.28
CA ALA A 288 -20.56 -14.72 26.21
C ALA A 288 -21.82 -14.09 26.85
N TYR A 289 -21.64 -13.28 27.89
CA TYR A 289 -22.73 -12.60 28.61
C TYR A 289 -22.64 -11.06 28.52
N SER A 290 -21.83 -10.52 27.60
CA SER A 290 -21.69 -9.07 27.48
C SER A 290 -22.99 -8.45 26.95
N ARG A 291 -23.40 -7.35 27.59
CA ARG A 291 -24.54 -6.51 27.19
C ARG A 291 -24.14 -5.11 26.71
N HIS A 292 -22.84 -4.85 26.62
CA HIS A 292 -22.27 -3.53 26.33
C HIS A 292 -21.22 -3.61 25.21
N GLY A 293 -21.49 -4.44 24.19
CA GLY A 293 -20.55 -4.70 23.09
C GLY A 293 -19.26 -5.37 23.53
N THR A 294 -18.15 -5.01 22.89
CA THR A 294 -16.83 -5.66 23.03
C THR A 294 -15.93 -5.06 24.11
N GLY A 295 -16.31 -3.92 24.70
CA GLY A 295 -15.42 -3.10 25.54
C GLY A 295 -14.88 -3.79 26.80
N ARG A 296 -15.57 -4.80 27.32
CA ARG A 296 -15.17 -5.56 28.53
C ARG A 296 -14.69 -6.99 28.24
N CYS A 297 -14.61 -7.38 26.96
CA CYS A 297 -14.44 -8.77 26.59
C CYS A 297 -12.98 -9.22 26.61
N VAL A 298 -12.02 -8.45 26.08
CA VAL A 298 -10.57 -8.71 26.24
C VAL A 298 -9.80 -7.40 26.05
N GLU A 299 -8.68 -7.27 26.74
CA GLU A 299 -7.66 -6.24 26.47
C GLU A 299 -6.83 -6.58 25.22
N VAL A 300 -7.50 -6.68 24.06
CA VAL A 300 -6.84 -6.73 22.75
C VAL A 300 -6.76 -5.31 22.21
N ALA A 301 -5.55 -4.87 21.87
CA ALA A 301 -5.34 -3.59 21.20
C ALA A 301 -6.22 -3.53 19.94
N PRO A 302 -6.96 -2.43 19.69
CA PRO A 302 -7.95 -2.35 18.61
C PRO A 302 -7.43 -2.79 17.23
N ASP A 303 -6.15 -2.55 16.94
CA ASP A 303 -5.48 -2.86 15.68
C ASP A 303 -5.45 -4.37 15.36
N TYR A 304 -5.39 -5.23 16.39
CA TYR A 304 -5.38 -6.68 16.21
C TYR A 304 -6.78 -7.31 16.08
N ARG A 305 -7.84 -6.56 16.42
CA ARG A 305 -9.19 -7.13 16.56
C ARG A 305 -9.78 -7.66 15.26
N ARG A 306 -9.55 -6.96 14.13
CA ARG A 306 -10.03 -7.42 12.80
C ARG A 306 -9.50 -8.80 12.45
N THR A 307 -8.19 -8.99 12.61
CA THR A 307 -7.50 -10.27 12.35
C THR A 307 -7.96 -11.35 13.32
N MET A 308 -7.99 -11.04 14.62
CA MET A 308 -8.46 -11.98 15.64
C MET A 308 -9.90 -12.44 15.39
N TYR A 309 -10.83 -11.53 15.11
CA TYR A 309 -12.23 -11.90 14.88
C TYR A 309 -12.36 -12.78 13.64
N CYS A 310 -11.74 -12.40 12.52
CA CYS A 310 -11.84 -13.15 11.27
C CYS A 310 -11.26 -14.57 11.38
N TYR A 311 -9.97 -14.69 11.70
CA TYR A 311 -9.29 -15.98 11.72
C TYR A 311 -9.64 -16.82 12.95
N GLY A 312 -10.02 -16.17 14.06
CA GLY A 312 -10.56 -16.83 15.24
C GLY A 312 -11.92 -17.46 14.95
N LEU A 313 -12.86 -16.70 14.39
CA LEU A 313 -14.20 -17.21 14.03
C LEU A 313 -14.13 -18.30 12.96
N ARG A 314 -13.25 -18.14 11.95
CA ARG A 314 -13.01 -19.18 10.93
C ARG A 314 -12.61 -20.52 11.56
N GLN A 315 -11.88 -20.52 12.68
CA GLN A 315 -11.48 -21.71 13.41
C GLN A 315 -12.45 -22.14 14.52
N LYS A 316 -13.45 -21.30 14.85
CA LYS A 316 -14.48 -21.51 15.88
C LYS A 316 -15.86 -21.13 15.34
N PRO A 317 -16.36 -21.82 14.29
CA PRO A 317 -17.60 -21.45 13.61
C PRO A 317 -18.84 -21.55 14.51
N ASP A 318 -18.77 -22.31 15.60
CA ASP A 318 -19.80 -22.42 16.64
C ASP A 318 -20.02 -21.10 17.42
N ARG A 319 -19.13 -20.11 17.26
CA ARG A 319 -19.22 -18.78 17.89
C ARG A 319 -19.80 -17.71 16.98
N LEU A 320 -20.33 -18.08 15.80
CA LEU A 320 -20.89 -17.11 14.85
C LEU A 320 -22.03 -16.27 15.44
N GLU A 321 -22.96 -16.89 16.17
CA GLU A 321 -24.10 -16.16 16.76
C GLU A 321 -23.67 -15.14 17.82
N LEU A 322 -22.60 -15.41 18.56
CA LEU A 322 -22.00 -14.42 19.45
C LEU A 322 -21.48 -13.21 18.66
N VAL A 323 -20.75 -13.44 17.57
CA VAL A 323 -20.21 -12.37 16.72
C VAL A 323 -21.33 -11.54 16.11
N LYS A 324 -22.40 -12.18 15.61
CA LYS A 324 -23.60 -11.49 15.09
C LYS A 324 -24.28 -10.63 16.16
N THR A 325 -24.42 -11.17 17.37
CA THR A 325 -25.04 -10.43 18.49
C THR A 325 -24.21 -9.19 18.84
N MET A 326 -22.88 -9.32 18.86
CA MET A 326 -21.99 -8.19 19.12
C MET A 326 -22.02 -7.16 17.98
N TRP A 327 -22.05 -7.62 16.73
CA TRP A 327 -22.20 -6.73 15.57
C TRP A 327 -23.51 -5.95 15.66
N LYS A 328 -24.63 -6.63 15.96
CA LYS A 328 -25.96 -6.02 16.10
C LYS A 328 -25.99 -4.93 17.16
N TYR A 329 -25.34 -5.14 18.30
CA TYR A 329 -25.17 -4.09 19.31
C TYR A 329 -24.52 -2.83 18.74
N PHE A 330 -23.46 -2.94 17.92
CA PHE A 330 -22.85 -1.76 17.32
C PHE A 330 -23.72 -1.09 16.25
N ALA A 331 -24.46 -1.89 15.50
CA ALA A 331 -25.38 -1.40 14.48
C ALA A 331 -26.56 -0.61 15.10
N GLU A 332 -27.02 -1.00 16.29
CA GLU A 332 -28.22 -0.42 16.92
C GLU A 332 -27.88 0.59 18.04
N GLU A 333 -26.89 0.29 18.88
CA GLU A 333 -26.67 1.00 20.16
C GLU A 333 -25.38 1.85 20.18
N ALA A 334 -24.45 1.65 19.25
CA ALA A 334 -23.13 2.29 19.27
C ALA A 334 -22.65 2.79 17.89
N THR A 335 -23.58 3.31 17.09
CA THR A 335 -23.35 3.76 15.70
C THR A 335 -22.21 4.77 15.56
N TYR A 336 -22.04 5.69 16.52
CA TYR A 336 -20.97 6.70 16.51
C TYR A 336 -19.57 6.16 16.86
N PHE A 337 -19.47 4.95 17.42
CA PHE A 337 -18.20 4.32 17.86
C PHE A 337 -18.03 2.94 17.23
N ASN A 338 -18.17 2.87 15.91
CA ASN A 338 -18.36 1.62 15.15
C ASN A 338 -17.07 1.00 14.54
N ARG A 339 -15.88 1.24 15.13
CA ARG A 339 -14.65 0.55 14.67
C ARG A 339 -14.77 -0.97 14.82
N ASP A 340 -15.33 -1.41 15.95
CA ASP A 340 -15.46 -2.83 16.24
C ASP A 340 -16.63 -3.49 15.51
N GLY A 341 -17.73 -2.79 15.25
CA GLY A 341 -18.81 -3.36 14.45
C GLY A 341 -18.39 -3.61 13.00
N ASP A 342 -17.59 -2.73 12.37
CA ASP A 342 -17.00 -3.04 11.05
C ASP A 342 -16.10 -4.28 11.10
N ASN A 343 -15.24 -4.39 12.11
CA ASN A 343 -14.38 -5.56 12.30
C ASN A 343 -15.18 -6.86 12.49
N LEU A 344 -16.30 -6.81 13.21
CA LEU A 344 -17.20 -7.94 13.45
C LEU A 344 -17.97 -8.31 12.18
N LEU A 345 -18.43 -7.32 11.40
CA LEU A 345 -19.07 -7.55 10.10
C LEU A 345 -18.11 -8.22 9.11
N HIS A 346 -16.86 -7.74 9.05
CA HIS A 346 -15.80 -8.40 8.29
C HIS A 346 -15.57 -9.83 8.76
N ALA A 347 -15.53 -10.08 10.08
CA ALA A 347 -15.35 -11.42 10.60
C ALA A 347 -16.48 -12.38 10.20
N MET A 348 -17.73 -11.90 10.13
CA MET A 348 -18.87 -12.72 9.69
C MET A 348 -18.65 -13.32 8.29
N SER A 349 -17.97 -12.62 7.37
CA SER A 349 -17.67 -13.15 6.03
C SER A 349 -16.53 -14.17 6.01
N CYS A 350 -15.75 -14.31 7.08
CA CYS A 350 -14.62 -15.24 7.16
C CYS A 350 -15.05 -16.71 7.33
N THR A 351 -16.34 -17.00 7.43
CA THR A 351 -16.87 -18.37 7.46
C THR A 351 -16.69 -19.08 6.12
N ASN A 352 -16.39 -20.38 6.16
CA ASN A 352 -16.31 -21.22 4.95
C ASN A 352 -17.67 -21.83 4.56
N ASN A 353 -18.77 -21.49 5.26
CA ASN A 353 -20.10 -22.04 4.99
C ASN A 353 -20.81 -21.22 3.92
N THR A 354 -20.84 -21.73 2.69
CA THR A 354 -21.45 -21.07 1.52
C THR A 354 -22.93 -20.76 1.68
N SER A 355 -23.68 -21.59 2.42
CA SER A 355 -25.10 -21.33 2.72
C SER A 355 -25.28 -20.16 3.70
N ILE A 356 -24.30 -19.89 4.57
CA ILE A 356 -24.31 -18.69 5.41
C ILE A 356 -23.94 -17.47 4.57
N LEU A 357 -22.90 -17.56 3.73
CA LEU A 357 -22.52 -16.46 2.83
C LEU A 357 -23.67 -16.07 1.89
N THR A 358 -24.38 -17.05 1.33
CA THR A 358 -25.58 -16.84 0.50
C THR A 358 -26.65 -16.04 1.24
N ARG A 359 -26.91 -16.37 2.51
CA ARG A 359 -27.86 -15.61 3.35
C ARG A 359 -27.40 -14.19 3.60
N TYR A 360 -26.10 -13.96 3.77
CA TYR A 360 -25.57 -12.59 3.93
C TYR A 360 -25.66 -11.78 2.64
N ILE A 361 -25.47 -12.40 1.48
CA ILE A 361 -25.73 -11.75 0.19
C ILE A 361 -27.20 -11.32 0.12
N GLU A 362 -28.13 -12.23 0.45
CA GLU A 362 -29.56 -11.92 0.48
C GLU A 362 -29.90 -10.78 1.44
N SER A 363 -29.37 -10.82 2.66
CA SER A 363 -29.58 -9.78 3.66
C SER A 363 -28.99 -8.43 3.24
N ALA A 364 -27.87 -8.40 2.51
CA ALA A 364 -27.34 -7.15 1.98
C ALA A 364 -28.27 -6.58 0.89
N LEU A 365 -28.75 -7.44 -0.01
CA LEU A 365 -29.64 -7.05 -1.10
C LEU A 365 -31.03 -6.60 -0.60
N SER A 366 -31.50 -7.13 0.54
CA SER A 366 -32.73 -6.65 1.21
C SER A 366 -32.50 -5.40 2.08
N GLY A 367 -31.25 -4.99 2.33
CA GLY A 367 -30.91 -3.86 3.20
C GLY A 367 -30.85 -4.18 4.69
N ASP A 368 -30.96 -5.45 5.07
CA ASP A 368 -30.84 -5.91 6.47
C ASP A 368 -29.38 -5.95 6.95
N LEU A 369 -28.42 -6.13 6.03
CA LEU A 369 -26.99 -5.99 6.28
C LEU A 369 -26.40 -4.83 5.45
N PRO A 370 -25.36 -4.14 5.95
CA PRO A 370 -24.65 -3.14 5.17
C PRO A 370 -24.04 -3.75 3.91
N GLU A 371 -24.02 -3.00 2.80
CA GLU A 371 -23.45 -3.46 1.52
C GLU A 371 -21.99 -3.91 1.64
N SER A 372 -21.24 -3.39 2.62
CA SER A 372 -19.83 -3.75 2.85
C SER A 372 -19.59 -5.23 3.11
N ILE A 373 -20.62 -5.97 3.55
CA ILE A 373 -20.52 -7.44 3.66
C ILE A 373 -20.24 -8.10 2.31
N ILE A 374 -20.71 -7.53 1.20
CA ILE A 374 -20.48 -8.05 -0.15
C ILE A 374 -18.99 -8.00 -0.50
N LYS A 375 -18.33 -6.86 -0.24
CA LYS A 375 -16.87 -6.73 -0.37
C LYS A 375 -16.14 -7.71 0.54
N TYR A 376 -16.56 -7.85 1.79
CA TYR A 376 -15.94 -8.78 2.73
C TYR A 376 -16.11 -10.24 2.31
N ILE A 377 -17.18 -10.60 1.61
CA ILE A 377 -17.34 -11.92 1.01
C ILE A 377 -16.32 -12.11 -0.12
N GLY A 378 -16.16 -11.13 -1.03
CA GLY A 378 -15.11 -11.16 -2.06
C GLY A 378 -13.70 -11.30 -1.47
N GLU A 379 -13.41 -10.58 -0.38
CA GLU A 379 -12.14 -10.67 0.35
C GLU A 379 -11.90 -12.07 0.94
N ASN A 380 -12.91 -12.73 1.49
CA ASN A 380 -12.71 -13.89 2.36
C ASN A 380 -13.16 -15.24 1.78
N ASP A 381 -13.99 -15.26 0.72
CA ASP A 381 -14.42 -16.49 0.05
C ASP A 381 -13.22 -17.23 -0.55
N VAL A 382 -13.01 -18.46 -0.10
CA VAL A 382 -11.91 -19.32 -0.57
C VAL A 382 -12.12 -19.80 -2.00
N THR A 383 -13.36 -19.82 -2.49
CA THR A 383 -13.70 -20.28 -3.84
C THR A 383 -13.65 -19.16 -4.88
N GLY A 384 -13.75 -17.90 -4.43
CA GLY A 384 -13.89 -16.74 -5.30
C GLY A 384 -15.12 -16.75 -6.21
N SER A 385 -16.08 -17.65 -5.98
CA SER A 385 -17.19 -17.88 -6.90
C SER A 385 -18.56 -17.61 -6.27
N SER A 386 -18.65 -17.46 -4.94
CA SER A 386 -19.95 -17.37 -4.25
C SER A 386 -20.83 -16.22 -4.75
N LEU A 387 -20.25 -15.05 -4.99
CA LEU A 387 -20.98 -13.88 -5.51
C LEU A 387 -21.42 -14.09 -6.96
N PHE A 388 -20.56 -14.62 -7.82
CA PHE A 388 -20.91 -14.88 -9.22
C PHE A 388 -21.98 -15.96 -9.34
N ASP A 389 -21.86 -17.04 -8.58
CA ASP A 389 -22.83 -18.13 -8.57
C ASP A 389 -24.20 -17.68 -8.04
N TYR A 390 -24.21 -16.78 -7.05
CA TYR A 390 -25.44 -16.16 -6.57
C TYR A 390 -26.07 -15.27 -7.64
N PHE A 391 -25.29 -14.37 -8.23
CA PHE A 391 -25.75 -13.45 -9.28
C PHE A 391 -26.31 -14.20 -10.49
N LYS A 392 -25.60 -15.23 -10.97
CA LYS A 392 -26.04 -16.05 -12.09
C LYS A 392 -27.41 -16.71 -11.86
N LYS A 393 -27.69 -17.12 -10.62
CA LYS A 393 -28.96 -17.74 -10.22
C LYS A 393 -30.07 -16.71 -9.94
N ASN A 394 -29.71 -15.52 -9.48
CA ASN A 394 -30.64 -14.49 -9.01
C ASN A 394 -30.31 -13.10 -9.58
N PRO A 395 -30.25 -12.92 -10.91
CA PRO A 395 -29.78 -11.67 -11.50
C PRO A 395 -30.65 -10.48 -11.08
N GLU A 396 -31.97 -10.63 -11.10
CA GLU A 396 -32.90 -9.56 -10.73
C GLU A 396 -32.73 -9.07 -9.29
N LYS A 397 -32.43 -9.97 -8.35
CA LYS A 397 -32.21 -9.59 -6.94
C LYS A 397 -30.97 -8.72 -6.76
N VAL A 398 -29.94 -8.94 -7.58
CA VAL A 398 -28.71 -8.15 -7.54
C VAL A 398 -28.89 -6.83 -8.29
N ILE A 399 -29.55 -6.87 -9.45
CA ILE A 399 -29.78 -5.69 -10.31
C ILE A 399 -30.68 -4.66 -9.62
N TRP A 400 -31.73 -5.12 -8.92
CA TRP A 400 -32.74 -4.27 -8.28
C TRP A 400 -32.66 -4.24 -6.76
N GLY A 401 -31.62 -4.82 -6.18
CA GLY A 401 -31.40 -4.85 -4.72
C GLY A 401 -30.86 -3.54 -4.15
N ASN A 402 -30.70 -3.50 -2.84
CA ASN A 402 -30.18 -2.33 -2.11
C ASN A 402 -28.65 -2.14 -2.19
N VAL A 403 -27.92 -3.05 -2.83
CA VAL A 403 -26.46 -2.95 -3.02
C VAL A 403 -26.20 -2.32 -4.39
N ASN A 404 -25.27 -1.36 -4.46
CA ASN A 404 -24.87 -0.81 -5.75
C ASN A 404 -24.27 -1.92 -6.65
N PHE A 405 -24.75 -1.99 -7.88
CA PHE A 405 -24.29 -2.99 -8.85
C PHE A 405 -22.79 -2.92 -9.12
N ASP A 406 -22.20 -1.72 -9.16
CA ASP A 406 -20.74 -1.57 -9.34
C ASP A 406 -19.95 -2.18 -8.17
N TYR A 407 -20.38 -1.91 -6.96
CA TYR A 407 -19.81 -2.42 -5.72
C TYR A 407 -19.92 -3.95 -5.66
N TYR A 408 -21.07 -4.50 -6.03
CA TYR A 408 -21.28 -5.95 -6.10
C TYR A 408 -20.34 -6.60 -7.11
N VAL A 409 -20.28 -6.05 -8.33
CA VAL A 409 -19.45 -6.60 -9.41
C VAL A 409 -17.96 -6.50 -9.05
N ASP A 410 -17.50 -5.39 -8.48
CA ASP A 410 -16.11 -5.23 -8.07
C ASP A 410 -15.68 -6.24 -7.00
N ALA A 411 -16.56 -6.53 -6.03
CA ALA A 411 -16.33 -7.57 -5.03
C ALA A 411 -16.40 -8.98 -5.62
N MET A 412 -17.30 -9.20 -6.58
CA MET A 412 -17.51 -10.50 -7.23
C MET A 412 -16.27 -10.96 -7.99
N ILE A 413 -15.63 -10.06 -8.73
CA ILE A 413 -14.41 -10.36 -9.51
C ILE A 413 -13.13 -10.05 -8.73
N GLN A 414 -13.23 -9.89 -7.41
CA GLN A 414 -12.06 -9.64 -6.57
C GLN A 414 -11.04 -10.78 -6.74
N ASP A 415 -9.81 -10.41 -7.05
CA ASP A 415 -8.67 -11.32 -7.25
C ASP A 415 -8.81 -12.25 -8.46
N TRP A 416 -9.78 -12.01 -9.36
CA TRP A 416 -9.92 -12.81 -10.58
C TRP A 416 -8.81 -12.48 -11.58
N SER A 417 -8.09 -13.52 -12.00
CA SER A 417 -6.87 -13.39 -12.81
C SER A 417 -6.57 -14.62 -13.68
N ASN A 418 -7.46 -15.63 -13.71
CA ASN A 418 -7.28 -16.84 -14.53
C ASN A 418 -8.28 -16.95 -15.71
N GLU A 419 -8.02 -17.89 -16.62
CA GLU A 419 -8.80 -18.08 -17.84
C GLU A 419 -10.24 -18.57 -17.57
N GLU A 420 -10.45 -19.45 -16.58
CA GLU A 420 -11.79 -19.94 -16.22
C GLU A 420 -12.68 -18.78 -15.72
N GLN A 421 -12.11 -17.91 -14.88
CA GLN A 421 -12.78 -16.71 -14.39
C GLN A 421 -13.12 -15.73 -15.51
N LEU A 422 -12.19 -15.50 -16.44
CA LEU A 422 -12.45 -14.67 -17.62
C LEU A 422 -13.58 -15.25 -18.48
N GLN A 423 -13.61 -16.57 -18.68
CA GLN A 423 -14.68 -17.25 -19.41
C GLN A 423 -16.04 -17.07 -18.72
N LYS A 424 -16.10 -17.13 -17.39
CA LYS A 424 -17.34 -16.89 -16.63
C LYS A 424 -17.96 -15.52 -16.94
N VAL A 425 -17.18 -14.42 -16.86
CA VAL A 425 -17.71 -13.07 -17.12
C VAL A 425 -17.99 -12.79 -18.58
N THR A 426 -17.17 -13.31 -19.49
CA THR A 426 -17.34 -13.11 -20.94
C THR A 426 -18.52 -13.91 -21.49
N GLN A 427 -18.73 -15.16 -21.04
CA GLN A 427 -19.89 -15.95 -21.44
C GLN A 427 -21.20 -15.37 -20.89
N PHE A 428 -21.17 -14.79 -19.69
CA PHE A 428 -22.34 -14.13 -19.13
C PHE A 428 -22.86 -13.01 -20.05
N ALA A 429 -21.98 -12.27 -20.74
CA ALA A 429 -22.36 -11.19 -21.65
C ALA A 429 -23.27 -11.65 -22.81
N TYR A 430 -23.25 -12.95 -23.15
CA TYR A 430 -24.10 -13.56 -24.17
C TYR A 430 -25.34 -14.26 -23.60
N SER A 431 -25.50 -14.28 -22.29
CA SER A 431 -26.62 -14.93 -21.61
C SER A 431 -27.93 -14.13 -21.74
N PRO A 432 -29.11 -14.79 -21.68
CA PRO A 432 -30.39 -14.07 -21.58
C PRO A 432 -30.45 -13.11 -20.39
N GLN A 433 -29.80 -13.45 -19.28
CA GLN A 433 -29.76 -12.65 -18.05
C GLN A 433 -29.03 -11.32 -18.25
N HIS A 434 -28.01 -11.27 -19.11
CA HIS A 434 -27.30 -10.02 -19.42
C HIS A 434 -28.21 -8.97 -20.08
N LYS A 435 -29.28 -9.40 -20.77
CA LYS A 435 -30.27 -8.47 -21.34
C LYS A 435 -31.07 -7.70 -20.29
N LEU A 436 -31.05 -8.14 -19.03
CA LEU A 436 -31.70 -7.46 -17.91
C LEU A 436 -30.92 -6.23 -17.45
N LEU A 437 -29.62 -6.13 -17.77
CA LEU A 437 -28.78 -5.02 -17.35
C LEU A 437 -29.15 -3.74 -18.10
N SER A 438 -29.16 -2.62 -17.38
CA SER A 438 -29.19 -1.28 -17.99
C SER A 438 -27.89 -1.00 -18.77
N GLU A 439 -27.89 0.03 -19.62
CA GLU A 439 -26.67 0.42 -20.35
C GLU A 439 -25.52 0.81 -19.42
N GLU A 440 -25.82 1.44 -18.28
CA GLU A 440 -24.81 1.75 -17.26
C GLU A 440 -24.25 0.48 -16.61
N GLN A 441 -25.13 -0.48 -16.26
CA GLN A 441 -24.71 -1.75 -15.68
C GLN A 441 -23.90 -2.61 -16.67
N LYS A 442 -24.22 -2.55 -17.97
CA LYS A 442 -23.40 -3.18 -19.02
C LYS A 442 -22.00 -2.58 -19.08
N LYS A 443 -21.88 -1.25 -19.00
CA LYS A 443 -20.57 -0.58 -18.93
C LYS A 443 -19.77 -1.01 -17.69
N THR A 444 -20.44 -1.14 -16.54
CA THR A 444 -19.83 -1.70 -15.32
C THR A 444 -19.35 -3.13 -15.54
N TRP A 445 -20.14 -3.96 -16.22
CA TRP A 445 -19.77 -5.32 -16.57
C TRP A 445 -18.56 -5.36 -17.52
N ASP A 446 -18.52 -4.50 -18.54
CA ASP A 446 -17.39 -4.39 -19.47
C ASP A 446 -16.11 -3.95 -18.75
N ASN A 447 -16.21 -3.01 -17.81
CA ASN A 447 -15.08 -2.62 -16.95
C ASN A 447 -14.56 -3.80 -16.12
N ALA A 448 -15.47 -4.64 -15.61
CA ALA A 448 -15.11 -5.84 -14.86
C ALA A 448 -14.38 -6.86 -15.75
N VAL A 449 -14.86 -7.10 -16.98
CA VAL A 449 -14.17 -7.94 -17.97
C VAL A 449 -12.76 -7.40 -18.24
N HIS A 450 -12.61 -6.10 -18.50
CA HIS A 450 -11.30 -5.48 -18.71
C HIS A 450 -10.36 -5.61 -17.50
N LYS A 451 -10.89 -5.51 -16.28
CA LYS A 451 -10.12 -5.69 -15.04
C LYS A 451 -9.57 -7.12 -14.93
N VAL A 452 -10.38 -8.13 -15.21
CA VAL A 452 -9.94 -9.54 -15.23
C VAL A 452 -8.89 -9.79 -16.33
N ILE A 453 -9.09 -9.21 -17.53
CA ILE A 453 -8.10 -9.27 -18.62
C ILE A 453 -6.76 -8.67 -18.17
N LYS A 454 -6.78 -7.49 -17.56
CA LYS A 454 -5.58 -6.81 -17.07
C LYS A 454 -4.83 -7.62 -16.01
N ASN A 455 -5.54 -8.21 -15.05
CA ASN A 455 -4.94 -9.06 -14.01
C ASN A 455 -4.29 -10.31 -14.61
N LYS A 456 -4.98 -10.97 -15.55
CA LYS A 456 -4.45 -12.12 -16.28
C LYS A 456 -3.21 -11.74 -17.11
N GLN A 457 -3.24 -10.60 -17.79
CA GLN A 457 -2.10 -10.09 -18.55
C GLN A 457 -0.89 -9.85 -17.64
N TRP A 458 -1.11 -9.22 -16.47
CA TRP A 458 -0.04 -9.02 -15.50
C TRP A 458 0.62 -10.33 -15.07
N LEU A 459 -0.18 -11.38 -14.80
CA LEU A 459 0.37 -12.70 -14.49
C LEU A 459 1.12 -13.33 -15.67
N THR A 460 0.64 -13.14 -16.89
CA THR A 460 1.31 -13.66 -18.10
C THR A 460 2.68 -13.01 -18.28
N GLU A 461 2.80 -11.72 -17.97
CA GLU A 461 4.05 -10.96 -18.13
C GLU A 461 5.04 -11.19 -16.97
N ASN A 462 4.54 -11.42 -15.74
CA ASN A 462 5.36 -11.39 -14.54
C ASN A 462 5.39 -12.70 -13.75
N GLY A 463 4.40 -13.56 -13.91
CA GLY A 463 4.16 -14.73 -13.05
C GLY A 463 5.32 -15.73 -13.09
N ASP A 464 5.71 -16.16 -14.28
CA ASP A 464 6.78 -17.15 -14.47
C ASP A 464 8.13 -16.69 -13.89
N SER A 465 8.47 -15.40 -14.05
CA SER A 465 9.75 -14.87 -13.55
C SER A 465 9.76 -14.78 -12.03
N ILE A 466 8.64 -14.41 -11.41
CA ILE A 466 8.46 -14.41 -9.95
C ILE A 466 8.59 -15.83 -9.39
N VAL A 467 7.87 -16.80 -9.99
CA VAL A 467 7.87 -18.20 -9.54
C VAL A 467 9.27 -18.79 -9.62
N LYS A 468 9.94 -18.67 -10.77
CA LYS A 468 11.32 -19.15 -10.96
C LYS A 468 12.29 -18.51 -9.97
N TRP A 469 12.14 -17.21 -9.71
CA TRP A 469 12.98 -16.52 -8.73
C TRP A 469 12.76 -17.09 -7.32
N ILE A 470 11.52 -17.34 -6.91
CA ILE A 470 11.22 -17.91 -5.59
C ILE A 470 11.80 -19.32 -5.47
N GLU A 471 11.59 -20.19 -6.47
CA GLU A 471 12.12 -21.56 -6.45
C GLU A 471 13.65 -21.57 -6.27
N GLN A 472 14.37 -20.67 -6.94
CA GLN A 472 15.83 -20.56 -6.86
C GLN A 472 16.36 -20.08 -5.50
N HIS A 473 15.55 -19.36 -4.73
CA HIS A 473 15.99 -18.69 -3.49
C HIS A 473 15.35 -19.24 -2.21
N VAL A 474 14.34 -20.11 -2.34
CA VAL A 474 13.65 -20.76 -1.22
C VAL A 474 13.92 -22.26 -1.17
N LEU A 475 14.03 -22.93 -2.33
CA LEU A 475 14.23 -24.38 -2.42
C LEU A 475 15.70 -24.77 -2.67
N GLY A 476 16.60 -23.78 -2.73
CA GLY A 476 18.03 -23.92 -3.04
C GLY A 476 18.94 -23.91 -1.83
#